data_AF-A0A7C0Z0X9-F1
#
_entry.id   AF-A0A7C0Z0X9-F1
#
_cell.length_a   1.000
_cell.length_b   1.000
_cell.length_c   1.000
_cell.angle_alpha   90.00
_cell.angle_beta   90.00
_cell.angle_gamma   90.00
#
_symmetry.space_group_name_H-M   'P 1'
#
loop_
_entity.id
_entity.type
_entity.pdbx_description
1 polymer ?
#
loop_
_entity_poly.entity_id
_entity_poly.type
_entity_poly.pdbx_seq_one_letter_code
_entity_poly.pdbx_strand_id
1 'polypeptide(L)'
;MVIAGYLLDLDGTVYLGERLIPGVDRAIAELRARGRRIVFLSNKPLQSRNDYAEKLTRLGIPTTEDEVINSSYVLARYLGKRAPGATVYA
;
A
#
# COMPACT_ATOMS: atom_id res chain seq x y z
N MET A 1 -3.25 15.37 20.90
CA MET A 1 -2.43 14.73 19.85
C MET A 1 -3.33 14.43 18.66
N VAL A 2 -3.06 14.96 17.48
CA VAL A 2 -3.83 14.67 16.26
C VAL A 2 -3.01 13.70 15.42
N ILE A 3 -3.58 12.55 15.06
CA ILE A 3 -2.92 11.58 14.17
C ILE A 3 -2.97 12.15 12.75
N ALA A 4 -1.80 12.28 12.10
CA ALA A 4 -1.69 12.87 10.76
C ALA A 4 -2.01 11.88 9.62
N GLY A 5 -1.79 10.58 9.84
CA GLY A 5 -2.04 9.55 8.85
C GLY A 5 -1.85 8.14 9.39
N TYR A 6 -2.15 7.16 8.54
CA TYR A 6 -2.17 5.74 8.88
C TYR A 6 -1.40 4.94 7.83
N LEU A 7 -0.59 4.00 8.31
CA LEU A 7 0.01 2.94 7.51
C LEU A 7 -0.84 1.68 7.74
N LEU A 8 -1.45 1.16 6.69
CA LEU A 8 -2.37 0.03 6.76
C LEU A 8 -1.75 -1.17 6.07
N ASP A 9 -1.63 -2.28 6.79
CA ASP A 9 -1.33 -3.57 6.18
C ASP A 9 -2.45 -3.98 5.20
N LEU A 10 -2.15 -4.88 4.25
CA LEU A 10 -3.08 -5.31 3.21
C LEU A 10 -3.79 -6.63 3.52
N ASP A 11 -3.06 -7.74 3.47
CA ASP A 11 -3.63 -9.08 3.56
C ASP A 11 -4.01 -9.44 5.00
N GLY A 12 -5.30 -9.66 5.25
CA GLY A 12 -5.86 -9.91 6.57
C GLY A 12 -6.28 -8.63 7.32
N THR A 13 -5.92 -7.46 6.81
CA THR A 13 -6.27 -6.16 7.39
C THR A 13 -7.27 -5.40 6.52
N VAL A 14 -6.94 -5.20 5.24
CA VAL A 14 -7.80 -4.50 4.26
C VAL A 14 -8.63 -5.48 3.45
N TYR A 15 -8.04 -6.59 3.03
CA TYR A 15 -8.72 -7.63 2.26
C TYR A 15 -8.26 -9.04 2.66
N LEU A 16 -9.06 -10.04 2.30
CA LEU A 16 -8.67 -11.45 2.29
C LEU A 16 -8.94 -12.03 0.91
N GLY A 17 -7.88 -12.32 0.15
CA GLY A 17 -8.01 -12.73 -1.26
C GLY A 17 -8.60 -11.59 -2.11
N GLU A 18 -9.72 -11.85 -2.79
CA GLU A 18 -10.43 -10.88 -3.64
C GLU A 18 -11.68 -10.29 -2.95
N ARG A 19 -11.68 -10.17 -1.61
CA ARG A 19 -12.78 -9.56 -0.86
C ARG A 19 -12.25 -8.62 0.21
N LEU A 20 -12.88 -7.45 0.35
CA LEU A 20 -12.59 -6.55 1.46
C LEU A 20 -12.99 -7.18 2.80
N ILE A 21 -12.22 -6.86 3.83
CA ILE A 21 -12.67 -7.07 5.20
C ILE A 21 -13.88 -6.15 5.46
N PRO A 22 -14.98 -6.64 6.08
CA PRO A 22 -16.20 -5.86 6.24
C PRO A 22 -15.98 -4.50 6.91
N GLY A 23 -16.48 -3.43 6.29
CA GLY A 23 -16.46 -2.06 6.82
C GLY A 23 -15.15 -1.28 6.62
N VAL A 24 -14.12 -1.89 5.99
CA VAL A 24 -12.85 -1.23 5.71
C VAL A 24 -12.98 -0.06 4.73
N ASP A 25 -13.81 -0.24 3.70
CA ASP A 25 -14.18 0.82 2.74
C ASP A 25 -14.71 2.07 3.47
N ARG A 26 -15.67 1.88 4.38
CA ARG A 26 -16.25 2.97 5.19
C ARG A 26 -15.21 3.59 6.12
N ALA A 27 -14.40 2.77 6.78
CA ALA A 27 -13.37 3.25 7.70
C ALA A 27 -12.32 4.10 6.98
N ILE A 28 -11.83 3.64 5.83
CA ILE A 28 -10.85 4.39 5.02
C ILE A 28 -11.47 5.67 4.49
N ALA A 29 -12.72 5.63 4.00
CA ALA A 29 -13.43 6.82 3.55
C ALA A 29 -13.57 7.85 4.66
N GLU A 30 -13.93 7.43 5.87
CA GLU A 30 -14.05 8.31 7.04
C GLU A 30 -12.69 8.91 7.45
N LEU A 31 -11.61 8.12 7.44
CA LEU A 31 -10.26 8.62 7.71
C LEU A 31 -9.85 9.67 6.67
N ARG A 32 -10.09 9.42 5.38
CA ARG A 32 -9.82 10.39 4.31
C ARG A 32 -10.66 11.66 4.47
N ALA A 33 -11.95 11.54 4.80
CA ALA A 33 -12.84 12.68 5.04
C ALA A 33 -12.38 13.55 6.23
N ARG A 34 -11.72 12.94 7.23
CA ARG A 34 -11.09 13.64 8.36
C ARG A 34 -9.72 14.25 7.98
N GLY A 35 -9.33 14.24 6.71
CA GLY A 35 -8.06 14.77 6.21
C GLY A 35 -6.85 13.93 6.61
N ARG A 36 -7.04 12.62 6.90
CA ARG A 36 -5.94 11.73 7.30
C ARG A 36 -5.32 11.12 6.05
N ARG A 37 -3.99 11.17 5.95
CA ARG A 37 -3.27 10.48 4.88
C ARG A 37 -3.32 8.97 5.10
N ILE A 38 -3.57 8.20 4.05
CA ILE A 38 -3.53 6.75 4.07
C ILE A 38 -2.37 6.28 3.19
N VAL A 39 -1.62 5.30 3.68
CA VAL A 39 -0.64 4.56 2.88
C VAL A 39 -0.83 3.08 3.17
N PHE A 40 -1.03 2.29 2.13
CA PHE A 40 -1.10 0.84 2.17
C PHE A 40 0.31 0.24 2.11
N LEU A 41 0.59 -0.70 2.99
CA LEU A 41 1.88 -1.32 3.18
C LEU A 41 1.76 -2.83 2.98
N SER A 42 2.64 -3.39 2.15
CA SER A 42 2.74 -4.84 1.94
C SER A 42 4.17 -5.31 1.98
N ASN A 43 4.43 -6.45 2.62
CA ASN A 43 5.73 -7.10 2.56
C ASN A 43 5.84 -8.11 1.40
N LYS A 44 4.77 -8.33 0.64
CA LYS A 44 4.74 -9.28 -0.48
C LYS A 44 5.42 -8.68 -1.72
N PRO A 45 6.48 -9.32 -2.25
CA PRO A 45 7.26 -8.77 -3.36
C PRO A 45 6.74 -9.16 -4.76
N LEU A 46 5.61 -9.87 -4.85
CA LEU A 46 5.14 -10.50 -6.08
C LEU A 46 4.46 -9.54 -7.06
N GLN A 47 3.85 -8.46 -6.55
CA GLN A 47 3.11 -7.50 -7.36
C GLN A 47 3.75 -6.11 -7.26
N SER A 48 3.64 -5.34 -8.34
CA SER A 48 4.03 -3.93 -8.34
C SER A 48 3.12 -3.10 -7.45
N ARG A 49 3.53 -1.87 -7.14
CA ARG A 49 2.69 -0.91 -6.40
C ARG A 49 1.40 -0.59 -7.17
N ASN A 50 1.48 -0.51 -8.49
CA ASN A 50 0.33 -0.22 -9.34
C ASN A 50 -0.68 -1.37 -9.33
N ASP A 51 -0.21 -2.62 -9.39
CA ASP A 51 -1.09 -3.81 -9.31
C ASP A 51 -1.91 -3.83 -8.02
N TYR A 52 -1.29 -3.46 -6.88
CA TYR A 52 -2.00 -3.34 -5.60
C TYR A 52 -3.02 -2.19 -5.62
N ALA A 53 -2.66 -1.02 -6.17
CA ALA A 53 -3.56 0.13 -6.29
C ALA A 53 -4.78 -0.20 -7.16
N GLU A 54 -4.57 -0.87 -8.30
CA GLU A 54 -5.63 -1.35 -9.18
C GLU A 54 -6.53 -2.37 -8.48
N LYS A 55 -5.93 -3.33 -7.75
CA LYS A 55 -6.69 -4.31 -6.96
C LYS A 55 -7.56 -3.62 -5.91
N LEU A 56 -7.00 -2.73 -5.10
CA LEU A 56 -7.75 -1.99 -4.08
C LEU A 56 -8.89 -1.19 -4.69
N THR A 57 -8.63 -0.52 -5.82
CA THR A 57 -9.65 0.23 -6.57
C THR A 57 -10.76 -0.69 -7.06
N ARG A 58 -10.42 -1.85 -7.65
CA ARG A 58 -11.39 -2.87 -8.06
C ARG A 58 -12.23 -3.40 -6.89
N LEU A 59 -11.64 -3.52 -5.71
CA LEU A 59 -12.33 -3.96 -4.49
C LEU A 59 -13.20 -2.86 -3.85
N GLY A 60 -13.18 -1.63 -4.37
CA GLY A 60 -14.03 -0.53 -3.89
C GLY A 60 -13.31 0.54 -3.08
N ILE A 61 -11.97 0.51 -3.00
CA ILE A 61 -11.16 1.53 -2.35
C ILE A 61 -10.34 2.26 -3.41
N PRO A 62 -10.80 3.41 -3.94
CA PRO A 62 -10.04 4.18 -4.92
C PRO A 62 -8.63 4.48 -4.37
N THR A 63 -7.61 3.97 -5.04
CA THR A 63 -6.23 4.00 -4.54
C THR A 63 -5.29 4.30 -5.70
N THR A 64 -4.34 5.19 -5.46
CA THR A 64 -3.27 5.52 -6.40
C THR A 64 -1.99 4.76 -6.08
N GLU A 65 -1.08 4.60 -7.05
CA GLU A 65 0.22 3.95 -6.82
C GLU A 65 1.02 4.61 -5.66
N ASP A 66 0.90 5.93 -5.50
CA ASP A 66 1.60 6.71 -4.46
C ASP A 66 1.07 6.47 -3.04
N GLU A 67 -0.08 5.84 -2.93
CA GLU A 67 -0.62 5.37 -1.65
C GLU A 67 -0.13 3.95 -1.32
N VAL A 68 0.65 3.28 -2.17
CA VAL A 68 1.13 1.92 -1.92
C VAL A 68 2.65 1.90 -1.72
N ILE A 69 3.10 1.23 -0.65
CA ILE A 69 4.49 0.86 -0.42
C ILE A 69 4.56 -0.66 -0.33
N ASN A 70 5.48 -1.28 -1.08
CA ASN A 70 5.78 -2.70 -0.97
C ASN A 70 7.27 -2.97 -0.70
N SER A 71 7.60 -4.20 -0.31
CA SER A 71 8.97 -4.61 0.02
C SER A 71 9.94 -4.46 -1.16
N SER A 72 9.53 -4.81 -2.38
CA SER A 72 10.35 -4.67 -3.59
C SER A 72 10.74 -3.22 -3.86
N TYR A 73 9.79 -2.29 -3.73
CA TYR A 73 10.05 -0.85 -3.86
C TYR A 73 11.03 -0.33 -2.81
N VAL A 74 10.84 -0.74 -1.55
CA VAL A 74 11.74 -0.36 -0.45
C VAL A 74 13.15 -0.88 -0.71
N LEU A 75 13.29 -2.15 -1.14
CA LEU A 75 14.58 -2.76 -1.47
C LEU A 75 15.28 -2.02 -2.62
N ALA A 76 14.57 -1.73 -3.72
CA ALA A 76 15.13 -1.01 -4.86
C ALA A 76 15.67 0.38 -4.44
N ARG A 77 14.91 1.11 -3.60
CA ARG A 77 15.36 2.41 -3.06
C ARG A 77 16.53 2.28 -2.10
N TYR A 78 16.58 1.22 -1.31
CA TYR A 78 17.69 0.96 -0.41
C TYR A 78 18.98 0.68 -1.19
N LEU A 79 18.92 -0.20 -2.20
CA LEU A 79 20.05 -0.52 -3.08
C LEU A 79 20.53 0.71 -3.86
N GLY A 80 19.63 1.51 -4.40
CA GLY A 80 19.99 2.76 -5.09
C GLY A 80 20.77 3.75 -4.21
N LYS A 81 20.60 3.70 -2.88
CA LYS A 81 21.35 4.52 -1.92
C LYS A 81 22.64 3.88 -1.43
N ARG A 82 22.66 2.56 -1.25
CA ARG A 82 23.74 1.84 -0.56
C ARG A 82 24.71 1.13 -1.50
N ALA A 83 24.26 0.81 -2.71
CA ALA A 83 25.03 0.10 -3.72
C ALA A 83 24.65 0.60 -5.13
N PRO A 84 24.85 1.90 -5.43
CA PRO A 84 24.56 2.44 -6.75
C PRO A 84 25.38 1.72 -7.83
N GLY A 85 24.73 1.32 -8.91
CA GLY A 85 25.37 0.58 -10.02
C GLY A 85 25.56 -0.92 -9.77
N ALA A 86 25.11 -1.46 -8.64
CA ALA A 86 25.13 -2.91 -8.42
C ALA A 86 24.22 -3.64 -9.41
N THR A 87 24.72 -4.75 -9.96
CA THR A 87 23.92 -5.65 -10.77
C THR A 87 22.87 -6.33 -9.90
N VAL A 88 21.60 -6.19 -10.27
CA VAL A 88 20.47 -6.84 -9.59
C VAL A 88 19.91 -7.91 -10.52
N TYR A 89 19.78 -9.14 -10.02
CA TYR A 89 19.12 -10.21 -10.74
C TYR A 89 17.61 -10.08 -10.55
N ALA A 90 16.86 -10.10 -11.65
CA ALA A 90 15.41 -9.96 -11.69
C ALA A 90 14.73 -11.34 -11.83
#